data_AF-A0A183JWN1-F1
#
_entry.id   AF-A0A183JWN1-F1
#
_cell.length_a   1.000
_cell.length_b   1.000
_cell.length_c   1.000
_cell.angle_alpha   90.00
_cell.angle_beta   90.00
_cell.angle_gamma   90.00
#
_symmetry.space_group_name_H-M   'P 1'
#
loop_
_entity.id
_entity.type
_entity.pdbx_description
1 polymer ?
#
loop_
_entity_poly.entity_id
_entity_poly.type
_entity_poly.pdbx_seq_one_letter_code
_entity_poly.pdbx_strand_id
1 'polypeptide(L)'
;MYVHNQDWDSAARVASEHDPDSINDVLLGQARLAFGEKEFAQAEALLLRAQRPDMAVRVYREAGMWEEAIRVAETYLPNRAEELKEELREERMHAITGGPRLSNRKQSTDDRNTSYSAINELKNSTTNTYFIQARNYESNGEYLRAVEYYLKITLNTNSVDNNSNDSIKQSITPELCENAWLHAVSLAVKFLPTDSSVKVTELVASRLASIQRHTLAGELLLSIDKIHKAIDAFIAGENWPKAKCVARELEPRLEAYVEAKYKEALKIKGQADTLASVDINSALDMYAEQGKWEKCLSTVEQLLNEAKQTANGHSMKGNGNNTNTLSSSNVLKEYQRLHKYVAVYAANLIKDSRVYDAMLLYKKYGTPAYKQNFNIYKRIFQGITSQRGLYGSDAYPTWSTLRDILFDLNQNLKQTKSDIQPEIIKLFDRMLLVTHYYAIRSALLSTQQDVKEIVTQISVSLLRHSDILPADKVFYEAGIDCRQIGWNNMAFVFLNRYLDLVEAIEDPDNSSNTLDSSDFQVKHLYTTHKEHESIREWILAISMDHKFDQTLPKDERGVYIASLNSPNIGLSSLPCIITGYPILRNGIIFEPSKRAAIQTNWNKFLYIIKMNKTFECLNVKEFIEQWCGTPTYNK
;
A
#
# COMPACT_ATOMS: atom_id res chain seq x y z
N MET A 1 -73.46 -18.81 -32.27
CA MET A 1 -74.21 -20.09 -32.19
C MET A 1 -73.34 -21.29 -32.58
N TYR A 2 -72.69 -21.29 -33.75
CA TYR A 2 -71.85 -22.40 -34.22
C TYR A 2 -70.61 -22.72 -33.35
N VAL A 3 -69.89 -21.70 -32.86
CA VAL A 3 -68.75 -21.87 -31.92
C VAL A 3 -69.15 -22.57 -30.61
N HIS A 4 -70.35 -22.30 -30.11
CA HIS A 4 -70.87 -22.93 -28.88
C HIS A 4 -71.26 -24.40 -29.10
N ASN A 5 -71.62 -24.77 -30.33
CA ASN A 5 -71.94 -26.14 -30.73
C ASN A 5 -70.73 -26.91 -31.25
N GLN A 6 -69.51 -26.36 -31.13
CA GLN A 6 -68.25 -26.94 -31.61
C GLN A 6 -68.22 -27.28 -33.11
N ASP A 7 -69.12 -26.67 -33.90
CA ASP A 7 -69.09 -26.79 -35.38
C ASP A 7 -68.19 -25.68 -35.95
N TRP A 8 -66.89 -25.97 -35.97
CA TRP A 8 -65.84 -25.02 -36.37
C TRP A 8 -65.82 -24.76 -37.87
N ASP A 9 -66.19 -25.73 -38.70
CA ASP A 9 -66.20 -25.60 -40.16
C ASP A 9 -67.31 -24.66 -40.64
N SER A 10 -68.50 -24.77 -40.04
CA SER A 10 -69.59 -23.83 -40.28
C SER A 10 -69.28 -22.45 -39.68
N ALA A 11 -68.67 -22.40 -38.49
CA ALA A 11 -68.28 -21.15 -37.85
C ALA A 11 -67.22 -20.38 -38.65
N ALA A 12 -66.20 -21.06 -39.19
CA ALA A 12 -65.14 -20.45 -39.99
C ALA A 12 -65.68 -19.91 -41.33
N ARG A 13 -66.63 -20.62 -41.96
CA ARG A 13 -67.26 -20.17 -43.21
C ARG A 13 -68.09 -18.90 -43.00
N VAL A 14 -68.94 -18.89 -41.98
CA VAL A 14 -69.77 -17.74 -41.63
C VAL A 14 -68.90 -16.54 -41.22
N ALA A 15 -67.83 -16.78 -40.45
CA ALA A 15 -66.85 -15.72 -40.13
C ALA A 15 -66.17 -15.21 -41.40
N SER A 16 -65.75 -16.08 -42.33
CA SER A 16 -65.10 -15.64 -43.57
C SER A 16 -65.96 -14.78 -44.50
N GLU A 17 -67.27 -15.02 -44.53
CA GLU A 17 -68.19 -14.28 -45.40
C GLU A 17 -68.68 -12.97 -44.79
N HIS A 18 -68.80 -12.89 -43.46
CA HIS A 18 -69.46 -11.77 -42.79
C HIS A 18 -68.56 -10.96 -41.84
N ASP A 19 -67.53 -11.56 -41.24
CA ASP A 19 -66.62 -10.89 -40.31
C ASP A 19 -65.22 -11.55 -40.27
N PRO A 20 -64.30 -11.09 -41.13
CA PRO A 20 -62.96 -11.65 -41.24
C PRO A 20 -62.11 -11.58 -39.97
N ASP A 21 -62.36 -10.61 -39.08
CA ASP A 21 -61.58 -10.44 -37.85
C ASP A 21 -61.94 -11.51 -36.81
N SER A 22 -63.20 -11.95 -36.80
CA SER A 22 -63.69 -13.03 -35.94
C SER A 22 -63.12 -14.42 -36.31
N ILE A 23 -62.52 -14.58 -37.49
CA ILE A 23 -61.89 -15.86 -37.90
C ILE A 23 -60.76 -16.23 -36.93
N ASN A 24 -60.00 -15.25 -36.44
CA ASN A 24 -58.89 -15.50 -35.51
C ASN A 24 -59.39 -16.06 -34.18
N ASP A 25 -60.55 -15.59 -33.70
CA ASP A 25 -61.16 -16.08 -32.46
C ASP A 25 -61.76 -17.48 -32.62
N VAL A 26 -62.32 -17.79 -33.80
CA VAL A 26 -62.79 -19.15 -34.15
C VAL A 26 -61.61 -20.12 -34.21
N LEU A 27 -60.50 -19.75 -34.85
CA LEU A 27 -59.27 -20.55 -34.91
C LEU A 27 -58.64 -20.74 -33.52
N LEU A 28 -58.68 -19.72 -32.67
CA LEU A 28 -58.21 -19.82 -31.28
C LEU A 28 -59.07 -20.79 -30.45
N GLY A 29 -60.39 -20.77 -30.65
CA GLY A 29 -61.32 -21.71 -30.03
C GLY A 29 -61.04 -23.16 -30.45
N GLN A 30 -60.80 -23.38 -31.75
CA GLN A 30 -60.45 -24.69 -32.28
C GLN A 30 -59.08 -25.18 -31.77
N ALA A 31 -58.08 -24.30 -31.68
CA ALA A 31 -56.76 -24.64 -31.14
C ALA A 31 -56.83 -25.08 -29.66
N ARG A 32 -57.71 -24.45 -28.86
CA ARG A 32 -57.92 -24.83 -27.44
C ARG A 32 -58.48 -26.24 -27.28
N LEU A 33 -59.37 -26.68 -28.18
CA LEU A 33 -59.88 -28.05 -28.18
C LEU A 33 -58.79 -29.04 -28.58
N ALA A 34 -58.03 -28.76 -29.64
CA ALA A 34 -56.90 -29.58 -30.07
C ALA A 34 -55.84 -29.75 -28.95
N PHE A 35 -55.63 -28.72 -28.12
CA PHE A 35 -54.79 -28.85 -26.92
C PHE A 35 -55.38 -29.77 -25.84
N GLY A 36 -56.70 -29.71 -25.62
CA GLY A 36 -57.39 -30.62 -24.70
C GLY A 36 -57.26 -32.08 -25.11
N GLU A 37 -57.22 -32.33 -26.42
CA GLU A 37 -57.04 -33.66 -27.03
C GLU A 37 -55.56 -34.06 -27.19
N LYS A 38 -54.61 -33.20 -26.77
CA LYS A 38 -53.15 -33.36 -26.89
C LYS A 38 -52.64 -33.45 -28.33
N GLU A 39 -53.39 -32.93 -29.29
CA GLU A 39 -52.99 -32.83 -30.69
C GLU A 39 -52.18 -31.54 -30.93
N PHE A 40 -50.94 -31.53 -30.41
CA PHE A 40 -50.10 -30.32 -30.40
C PHE A 40 -49.75 -29.78 -31.79
N ALA A 41 -49.53 -30.66 -32.78
CA ALA A 41 -49.23 -30.26 -34.15
C ALA A 41 -50.41 -29.55 -34.84
N GLN A 42 -51.64 -30.02 -34.60
CA GLN A 42 -52.84 -29.40 -35.14
C GLN A 42 -53.12 -28.06 -34.44
N ALA A 43 -52.92 -28.00 -33.13
CA ALA A 43 -53.05 -26.78 -32.36
C ALA A 43 -52.00 -25.72 -32.76
N GLU A 44 -50.75 -26.12 -33.04
CA GLU A 44 -49.71 -25.24 -33.59
C GLU A 44 -50.14 -24.67 -34.95
N ALA A 45 -50.57 -25.52 -35.88
CA ALA A 45 -50.99 -25.08 -37.20
C ALA A 45 -52.15 -24.06 -37.15
N LEU A 46 -53.11 -24.28 -36.23
CA LEU A 46 -54.23 -23.37 -36.00
C LEU A 46 -53.78 -22.03 -35.38
N LEU A 47 -52.87 -22.05 -34.42
CA LEU A 47 -52.33 -20.83 -33.79
C LEU A 47 -51.43 -20.02 -34.72
N LEU A 48 -50.64 -20.67 -35.57
CA LEU A 48 -49.85 -19.99 -36.60
C LEU A 48 -50.77 -19.34 -37.63
N ARG A 49 -51.86 -20.03 -38.04
CA ARG A 49 -52.87 -19.45 -38.94
C ARG A 49 -53.58 -18.25 -38.31
N ALA A 50 -53.77 -18.26 -36.99
CA ALA A 50 -54.32 -17.13 -36.21
C ALA A 50 -53.27 -16.04 -35.89
N GLN A 51 -52.06 -16.10 -36.45
CA GLN A 51 -50.95 -15.16 -36.21
C GLN A 51 -50.54 -15.01 -34.72
N ARG A 52 -50.65 -16.09 -33.93
CA ARG A 52 -50.30 -16.11 -32.50
C ARG A 52 -49.26 -17.19 -32.16
N PRO A 53 -48.02 -17.07 -32.69
CA PRO A 53 -46.94 -18.01 -32.39
C PRO A 53 -46.51 -17.98 -30.90
N ASP A 54 -46.75 -16.87 -30.21
CA ASP A 54 -46.47 -16.66 -28.79
C ASP A 54 -47.27 -17.61 -27.89
N MET A 55 -48.50 -17.93 -28.28
CA MET A 55 -49.33 -18.89 -27.57
C MET A 55 -48.88 -20.34 -27.85
N ALA A 56 -48.42 -20.65 -29.06
CA ALA A 56 -47.93 -21.99 -29.40
C ALA A 56 -46.70 -22.34 -28.56
N VAL A 57 -45.75 -21.40 -28.46
CA VAL A 57 -44.55 -21.52 -27.64
C VAL A 57 -44.88 -21.72 -26.15
N ARG A 58 -45.86 -20.96 -25.61
CA ARG A 58 -46.28 -21.12 -24.21
C ARG A 58 -46.87 -22.50 -23.95
N VAL A 59 -47.67 -23.04 -24.88
CA VAL A 59 -48.29 -24.36 -24.68
C VAL A 59 -47.27 -25.48 -24.81
N TYR A 60 -46.34 -25.41 -25.75
CA TYR A 60 -45.23 -26.38 -25.83
C TYR A 60 -44.37 -26.36 -24.56
N ARG A 61 -44.14 -25.18 -23.99
CA ARG A 61 -43.45 -25.02 -22.70
C ARG A 61 -44.21 -25.66 -21.54
N GLU A 62 -45.51 -25.39 -21.41
CA GLU A 62 -46.36 -25.96 -20.34
C GLU A 62 -46.50 -27.48 -20.45
N ALA A 63 -46.41 -28.03 -21.67
CA ALA A 63 -46.38 -29.46 -21.93
C ALA A 63 -44.98 -30.10 -21.73
N GLY A 64 -43.94 -29.32 -21.41
CA GLY A 64 -42.57 -29.80 -21.22
C GLY A 64 -41.82 -30.14 -22.52
N MET A 65 -42.36 -29.78 -23.69
CA MET A 65 -41.77 -30.03 -25.01
C MET A 65 -40.91 -28.84 -25.46
N TRP A 66 -39.80 -28.63 -24.75
CA TRP A 66 -38.93 -27.47 -24.95
C TRP A 66 -38.27 -27.38 -26.33
N GLU A 67 -37.97 -28.52 -26.95
CA GLU A 67 -37.33 -28.58 -28.26
C GLU A 67 -38.27 -28.01 -29.35
N GLU A 68 -39.55 -28.36 -29.28
CA GLU A 68 -40.58 -27.83 -30.17
C GLU A 68 -40.90 -26.35 -29.87
N ALA A 69 -40.91 -25.96 -28.59
CA ALA A 69 -41.08 -24.55 -28.20
C ALA A 69 -39.97 -23.66 -28.78
N ILE A 70 -38.70 -24.12 -28.75
CA ILE A 70 -37.56 -23.40 -29.32
C ILE A 70 -37.64 -23.39 -30.85
N ARG A 71 -37.98 -24.51 -31.49
CA ARG A 71 -38.16 -24.56 -32.96
C ARG A 71 -39.14 -23.50 -33.44
N VAL A 72 -40.31 -23.43 -32.81
CA VAL A 72 -41.36 -22.45 -33.16
C VAL A 72 -40.91 -21.03 -32.85
N ALA A 73 -40.22 -20.82 -31.72
CA ALA A 73 -39.68 -19.51 -31.37
C ALA A 73 -38.60 -19.03 -32.35
N GLU A 74 -37.67 -19.88 -32.79
CA GLU A 74 -36.63 -19.50 -33.76
C GLU A 74 -37.22 -19.12 -35.13
N THR A 75 -38.27 -19.80 -35.56
CA THR A 75 -38.88 -19.57 -36.87
C THR A 75 -39.82 -18.37 -36.91
N TYR A 76 -40.58 -18.12 -35.83
CA TYR A 76 -41.62 -17.09 -35.83
C TYR A 76 -41.39 -15.94 -34.83
N LEU A 77 -40.50 -16.09 -33.84
CA LEU A 77 -40.25 -15.14 -32.75
C LEU A 77 -38.75 -15.08 -32.35
N PRO A 78 -37.85 -14.61 -33.23
CA PRO A 78 -36.40 -14.68 -33.00
C PRO A 78 -35.95 -13.98 -31.71
N ASN A 79 -36.60 -12.88 -31.32
CA ASN A 79 -36.29 -12.15 -30.09
C ASN A 79 -36.58 -12.94 -28.81
N ARG A 80 -37.54 -13.88 -28.85
CA ARG A 80 -37.94 -14.70 -27.70
C ARG A 80 -37.25 -16.06 -27.68
N ALA A 81 -36.65 -16.46 -28.81
CA ALA A 81 -35.93 -17.72 -28.94
C ALA A 81 -34.66 -17.76 -28.07
N GLU A 82 -33.94 -16.63 -27.96
CA GLU A 82 -32.76 -16.52 -27.09
C GLU A 82 -33.14 -16.69 -25.61
N GLU A 83 -34.22 -16.02 -25.18
CA GLU A 83 -34.76 -16.11 -23.81
C GLU A 83 -35.17 -17.56 -23.46
N LEU A 84 -35.86 -18.26 -24.37
CA LEU A 84 -36.28 -19.65 -24.16
C LEU A 84 -35.12 -20.64 -24.10
N LYS A 85 -34.03 -20.40 -24.83
CA LYS A 85 -32.81 -21.22 -24.76
C LYS A 85 -32.11 -21.05 -23.42
N GLU A 86 -32.10 -19.84 -22.85
CA GLU A 86 -31.59 -19.59 -21.51
C GLU A 86 -32.47 -20.26 -20.45
N GLU A 87 -33.79 -20.13 -20.54
CA GLU A 87 -34.74 -20.84 -19.65
C GLU A 87 -34.53 -22.37 -19.67
N LEU A 88 -34.32 -22.98 -20.85
CA LEU A 88 -34.03 -24.41 -20.97
C LEU A 88 -32.67 -24.80 -20.37
N ARG A 89 -31.63 -23.98 -20.58
CA ARG A 89 -30.31 -24.22 -19.98
C ARG A 89 -30.40 -24.18 -18.47
N GLU A 90 -31.13 -23.21 -17.94
CA GLU A 90 -31.40 -23.13 -16.51
C GLU A 90 -32.16 -24.37 -16.04
N GLU A 91 -33.27 -24.74 -16.66
CA GLU A 91 -34.06 -25.90 -16.20
C GLU A 91 -33.27 -27.22 -16.26
N ARG A 92 -32.43 -27.43 -17.29
CA ARG A 92 -31.52 -28.58 -17.38
C ARG A 92 -30.45 -28.56 -16.29
N MET A 93 -29.89 -27.41 -15.96
CA MET A 93 -28.93 -27.25 -14.87
C MET A 93 -29.57 -27.46 -13.49
N HIS A 94 -30.83 -27.09 -13.32
CA HIS A 94 -31.60 -27.30 -12.09
C HIS A 94 -32.02 -28.77 -11.88
N ALA A 95 -32.36 -29.49 -12.95
CA ALA A 95 -32.68 -30.93 -12.87
C ALA A 95 -31.48 -31.79 -12.41
N ILE A 96 -30.24 -31.32 -12.63
CA ILE A 96 -29.00 -31.99 -12.21
C ILE A 96 -28.63 -31.65 -10.75
N THR A 97 -29.05 -30.49 -10.23
CA THR A 97 -28.54 -29.93 -8.96
C THR A 97 -29.53 -29.98 -7.79
N GLY A 98 -30.77 -30.43 -7.98
CA GLY A 98 -31.66 -30.88 -6.89
C GLY A 98 -31.93 -29.87 -5.76
N GLY A 99 -31.98 -28.56 -6.06
CA GLY A 99 -32.25 -27.50 -5.07
C GLY A 99 -33.48 -26.63 -5.40
N PRO A 100 -34.16 -26.00 -4.41
CA PRO A 100 -35.38 -25.22 -4.64
C PRO A 100 -35.12 -23.88 -5.34
N ARG A 101 -36.08 -23.46 -6.18
CA ARG A 101 -36.02 -22.30 -7.07
C ARG A 101 -35.87 -20.95 -6.35
N LEU A 102 -34.94 -20.11 -6.82
CA LEU A 102 -34.90 -18.66 -6.57
C LEU A 102 -34.98 -17.93 -7.92
N SER A 103 -36.17 -17.42 -8.27
CA SER A 103 -36.35 -16.61 -9.48
C SER A 103 -36.29 -15.12 -9.15
N ASN A 104 -35.29 -14.42 -9.71
CA ASN A 104 -35.31 -12.97 -9.85
C ASN A 104 -36.11 -12.60 -11.11
N ARG A 105 -37.20 -11.83 -10.97
CA ARG A 105 -37.88 -11.19 -12.10
C ARG A 105 -38.28 -9.75 -11.77
N LYS A 106 -37.56 -8.79 -12.37
CA LYS A 106 -38.06 -7.47 -12.81
C LYS A 106 -38.30 -7.64 -14.32
N GLN A 107 -39.31 -7.16 -15.04
CA GLN A 107 -40.36 -6.12 -15.02
C GLN A 107 -41.63 -6.78 -15.63
N SER A 108 -42.86 -6.28 -15.70
CA SER A 108 -43.62 -5.08 -15.29
C SER A 108 -45.10 -5.46 -15.55
N THR A 109 -46.02 -4.72 -14.93
CA THR A 109 -47.48 -4.70 -15.14
C THR A 109 -48.30 -5.89 -14.64
N ASP A 110 -49.37 -5.54 -13.93
CA ASP A 110 -50.48 -6.34 -13.41
C ASP A 110 -50.34 -6.96 -12.01
N ASP A 111 -50.68 -6.11 -11.04
CA ASP A 111 -51.36 -6.49 -9.79
C ASP A 111 -52.42 -7.57 -10.05
N ARG A 112 -52.20 -8.80 -9.55
CA ARG A 112 -53.22 -9.66 -8.89
C ARG A 112 -52.81 -11.10 -8.61
N ASN A 113 -51.65 -11.59 -9.05
CA ASN A 113 -51.35 -13.03 -8.99
C ASN A 113 -50.11 -13.46 -8.18
N THR A 114 -49.79 -12.76 -7.09
CA THR A 114 -48.79 -13.22 -6.10
C THR A 114 -49.43 -13.89 -4.86
N SER A 115 -50.70 -14.26 -4.95
CA SER A 115 -51.47 -14.81 -3.83
C SER A 115 -51.39 -16.33 -3.70
N TYR A 116 -50.93 -17.06 -4.73
CA TYR A 116 -51.09 -18.52 -4.76
C TYR A 116 -49.85 -19.34 -4.34
N SER A 117 -48.68 -18.73 -4.23
CA SER A 117 -47.44 -19.42 -3.81
C SER A 117 -47.05 -19.19 -2.35
N ALA A 118 -47.52 -18.11 -1.71
CA ALA A 118 -47.22 -17.81 -0.30
C ALA A 118 -48.17 -18.50 0.69
N ILE A 119 -49.28 -19.07 0.21
CA ILE A 119 -50.33 -19.68 1.07
C ILE A 119 -50.00 -21.15 1.43
N ASN A 120 -49.15 -21.83 0.66
CA ASN A 120 -48.86 -23.25 0.91
C ASN A 120 -47.70 -23.51 1.87
N GLU A 121 -46.82 -22.55 2.14
CA GLU A 121 -45.79 -22.66 3.20
C GLU A 121 -46.23 -22.05 4.54
N LEU A 122 -47.42 -21.42 4.60
CA LEU A 122 -47.99 -20.92 5.85
C LEU A 122 -48.80 -21.97 6.64
N LYS A 123 -49.01 -23.17 6.10
CA LYS A 123 -49.82 -24.20 6.76
C LYS A 123 -49.13 -24.90 7.95
N ASN A 124 -47.83 -24.70 8.14
CA ASN A 124 -47.08 -25.30 9.25
C ASN A 124 -46.73 -24.31 10.39
N SER A 125 -47.19 -23.04 10.33
CA SER A 125 -46.86 -21.99 11.31
C SER A 125 -47.90 -21.80 12.43
N THR A 126 -48.79 -22.78 12.62
CA THR A 126 -49.96 -22.67 13.52
C THR A 126 -49.64 -22.94 14.99
N THR A 127 -48.38 -23.09 15.39
CA THR A 127 -48.04 -23.67 16.71
C THR A 127 -47.37 -22.71 17.69
N ASN A 128 -47.00 -21.49 17.27
CA ASN A 128 -46.44 -20.48 18.18
C ASN A 128 -47.57 -19.71 18.89
N THR A 129 -47.69 -19.92 20.21
CA THR A 129 -48.73 -19.34 21.06
C THR A 129 -48.79 -17.81 20.97
N TYR A 130 -47.64 -17.14 20.84
CA TYR A 130 -47.58 -15.68 20.69
C TYR A 130 -48.13 -15.19 19.35
N PHE A 131 -47.98 -15.97 18.27
CA PHE A 131 -48.48 -15.62 16.94
C PHE A 131 -50.01 -15.74 16.86
N ILE A 132 -50.58 -16.78 17.48
CA ILE A 132 -52.03 -16.97 17.58
C ILE A 132 -52.65 -15.86 18.42
N GLN A 133 -52.04 -15.51 19.55
CA GLN A 133 -52.50 -14.42 20.41
C GLN A 133 -52.43 -13.07 19.69
N ALA A 134 -51.34 -12.77 18.97
CA ALA A 134 -51.20 -11.54 18.20
C ALA A 134 -52.30 -11.39 17.14
N ARG A 135 -52.63 -12.46 16.40
CA ARG A 135 -53.74 -12.45 15.42
C ARG A 135 -55.11 -12.27 16.06
N ASN A 136 -55.34 -12.83 17.25
CA ASN A 136 -56.60 -12.64 17.96
C ASN A 136 -56.78 -11.16 18.37
N TYR A 137 -55.74 -10.53 18.91
CA TYR A 137 -55.77 -9.09 19.21
C TYR A 137 -55.92 -8.22 17.95
N GLU A 138 -55.35 -8.63 16.82
CA GLU A 138 -55.56 -7.97 15.52
C GLU A 138 -57.04 -8.05 15.08
N SER A 139 -57.69 -9.21 15.20
CA SER A 139 -59.13 -9.35 14.89
C SER A 139 -60.04 -8.57 15.84
N ASN A 140 -59.57 -8.30 17.07
CA ASN A 140 -60.31 -7.51 18.07
C ASN A 140 -60.05 -6.01 17.95
N GLY A 141 -59.21 -5.56 17.01
CA GLY A 141 -58.86 -4.15 16.82
C GLY A 141 -57.88 -3.57 17.86
N GLU A 142 -57.31 -4.40 18.74
CA GLU A 142 -56.34 -4.00 19.75
C GLU A 142 -54.91 -4.02 19.18
N TYR A 143 -54.62 -3.12 18.25
CA TYR A 143 -53.38 -3.15 17.46
C TYR A 143 -52.09 -2.95 18.27
N LEU A 144 -52.12 -2.15 19.35
CA LEU A 144 -50.95 -1.94 20.21
C LEU A 144 -50.48 -3.25 20.86
N ARG A 145 -51.42 -4.01 21.44
CA ARG A 145 -51.15 -5.31 22.04
C ARG A 145 -50.71 -6.31 21.00
N ALA A 146 -51.35 -6.34 19.83
CA ALA A 146 -50.94 -7.21 18.73
C ALA A 146 -49.46 -6.98 18.34
N VAL A 147 -49.02 -5.72 18.21
CA VAL A 147 -47.61 -5.37 17.95
C VAL A 147 -46.68 -5.85 19.07
N GLU A 148 -47.02 -5.65 20.33
CA GLU A 148 -46.21 -6.13 21.46
C GLU A 148 -46.03 -7.65 21.45
N TYR A 149 -47.09 -8.40 21.10
CA TYR A 149 -47.02 -9.85 21.00
C TYR A 149 -46.19 -10.32 19.80
N TYR A 150 -46.27 -9.66 18.64
CA TYR A 150 -45.37 -9.92 17.51
C TYR A 150 -43.90 -9.58 17.86
N LEU A 151 -43.66 -8.55 18.68
CA LEU A 151 -42.32 -8.20 19.17
C LEU A 151 -41.80 -9.15 20.26
N LYS A 152 -42.64 -9.90 20.97
CA LYS A 152 -42.17 -10.91 21.94
C LYS A 152 -41.55 -12.14 21.26
N ILE A 153 -41.83 -12.34 19.98
CA ILE A 153 -41.24 -13.40 19.17
C ILE A 153 -39.76 -13.04 18.97
N THR A 154 -38.86 -13.73 19.69
CA THR A 154 -37.41 -13.53 19.63
C THR A 154 -36.71 -14.85 19.36
N LEU A 155 -35.55 -14.80 18.71
CA LEU A 155 -34.71 -15.97 18.51
C LEU A 155 -34.16 -16.38 19.89
N ASN A 156 -34.54 -17.56 20.39
CA ASN A 156 -34.01 -18.09 21.65
C ASN A 156 -32.56 -18.53 21.44
N THR A 157 -31.60 -17.62 21.58
CA THR A 157 -30.17 -17.96 21.51
C THR A 157 -29.54 -18.28 22.85
N ASN A 158 -30.24 -18.13 23.99
CA ASN A 158 -29.71 -18.51 25.30
C ASN A 158 -30.80 -19.04 26.26
N SER A 159 -30.84 -20.36 26.45
CA SER A 159 -31.24 -20.95 27.74
C SER A 159 -30.41 -22.20 27.98
N VAL A 160 -29.18 -22.02 28.46
CA VAL A 160 -28.54 -23.03 29.32
C VAL A 160 -29.27 -22.92 30.66
N ASP A 161 -30.46 -23.50 30.74
CA ASP A 161 -31.13 -23.76 32.01
C ASP A 161 -31.76 -25.15 31.89
N ASN A 162 -30.98 -26.12 32.39
CA ASN A 162 -31.43 -27.46 32.70
C ASN A 162 -32.38 -27.36 33.89
N ASN A 163 -33.69 -27.37 33.62
CA ASN A 163 -34.73 -28.08 34.39
C ASN A 163 -36.11 -27.48 34.15
N SER A 164 -36.84 -28.06 33.19
CA SER A 164 -38.28 -28.30 33.28
C SER A 164 -38.71 -29.08 32.05
N ASN A 165 -39.21 -30.29 32.27
CA ASN A 165 -39.77 -31.18 31.25
C ASN A 165 -41.09 -30.60 30.72
N ASP A 166 -41.02 -29.67 29.76
CA ASP A 166 -42.14 -29.37 28.88
C ASP A 166 -41.69 -29.49 27.42
N SER A 167 -42.15 -30.57 26.82
CA SER A 167 -41.99 -30.91 25.41
C SER A 167 -42.82 -29.93 24.55
N ILE A 168 -42.12 -28.98 23.94
CA ILE A 168 -42.24 -28.40 22.58
C ILE A 168 -41.54 -27.03 22.65
N LYS A 169 -40.20 -27.05 22.74
CA LYS A 169 -39.40 -25.84 22.47
C LYS A 169 -39.27 -25.73 20.95
N GLN A 170 -40.23 -25.03 20.32
CA GLN A 170 -40.25 -24.76 18.88
C GLN A 170 -38.97 -24.04 18.44
N SER A 171 -38.27 -24.62 17.48
CA SER A 171 -37.18 -23.96 16.76
C SER A 171 -37.74 -22.81 15.94
N ILE A 172 -37.68 -21.59 16.48
CA ILE A 172 -38.05 -20.38 15.75
C ILE A 172 -36.98 -20.12 14.70
N THR A 173 -37.33 -20.19 13.42
CA THR A 173 -36.42 -19.87 12.32
C THR A 173 -36.25 -18.35 12.20
N PRO A 174 -35.08 -17.86 11.75
CA PRO A 174 -34.82 -16.42 11.57
C PRO A 174 -35.81 -15.77 10.60
N GLU A 175 -36.31 -16.51 9.61
CA GLU A 175 -37.32 -16.07 8.64
C GLU A 175 -38.70 -15.83 9.28
N LEU A 176 -39.07 -16.64 10.27
CA LEU A 176 -40.33 -16.45 11.00
C LEU A 176 -40.28 -15.18 11.86
N CYS A 177 -39.15 -14.93 12.53
CA CYS A 177 -38.91 -13.68 13.24
C CYS A 177 -38.95 -12.48 12.31
N GLU A 178 -38.29 -12.57 11.15
CA GLU A 178 -38.29 -11.52 10.12
C GLU A 178 -39.73 -11.17 9.69
N ASN A 179 -40.52 -12.16 9.30
CA ASN A 179 -41.90 -11.96 8.87
C ASN A 179 -42.78 -11.39 10.00
N ALA A 180 -42.65 -11.90 11.23
CA ALA A 180 -43.41 -11.42 12.38
C ALA A 180 -43.08 -9.96 12.70
N TRP A 181 -41.80 -9.57 12.66
CA TRP A 181 -41.38 -8.21 12.96
C TRP A 181 -41.73 -7.22 11.85
N LEU A 182 -41.63 -7.62 10.57
CA LEU A 182 -42.11 -6.80 9.45
C LEU A 182 -43.63 -6.60 9.51
N HIS A 183 -44.39 -7.64 9.88
CA HIS A 183 -45.82 -7.50 10.13
C HIS A 183 -46.11 -6.54 11.28
N ALA A 184 -45.37 -6.63 12.39
CA ALA A 184 -45.50 -5.71 13.52
C ALA A 184 -45.27 -4.24 13.10
N VAL A 185 -44.26 -3.98 12.27
CA VAL A 185 -44.00 -2.65 11.71
C VAL A 185 -45.16 -2.20 10.82
N SER A 186 -45.66 -3.06 9.92
CA SER A 186 -46.76 -2.71 9.03
C SER A 186 -48.04 -2.35 9.79
N LEU A 187 -48.30 -3.03 10.90
CA LEU A 187 -49.44 -2.78 11.78
C LEU A 187 -49.25 -1.45 12.53
N ALA A 188 -48.03 -1.19 13.00
CA ALA A 188 -47.69 0.05 13.68
C ALA A 188 -47.77 1.28 12.76
N VAL A 189 -47.29 1.18 11.52
CA VAL A 189 -47.39 2.27 10.54
C VAL A 189 -48.84 2.57 10.17
N LYS A 190 -49.72 1.56 10.13
CA LYS A 190 -51.13 1.73 9.72
C LYS A 190 -52.04 2.22 10.84
N PHE A 191 -51.85 1.75 12.07
CA PHE A 191 -52.86 1.87 13.13
C PHE A 191 -52.36 2.53 14.43
N LEU A 192 -51.05 2.72 14.60
CA LEU A 192 -50.49 3.35 15.80
C LEU A 192 -50.12 4.82 15.53
N PRO A 193 -50.11 5.68 16.57
CA PRO A 193 -49.56 7.03 16.49
C PRO A 193 -48.13 7.03 15.94
N THR A 194 -47.77 8.11 15.23
CA THR A 194 -46.47 8.29 14.58
C THR A 194 -45.30 8.01 15.54
N ASP A 195 -45.37 8.52 16.77
CA ASP A 195 -44.31 8.38 17.77
C ASP A 195 -44.10 6.94 18.24
N SER A 196 -45.18 6.16 18.36
CA SER A 196 -45.10 4.73 18.70
C SER A 196 -44.62 3.88 17.52
N SER A 197 -45.03 4.23 16.30
CA SER A 197 -44.60 3.55 15.07
C SER A 197 -43.09 3.69 14.83
N VAL A 198 -42.54 4.89 15.05
CA VAL A 198 -41.09 5.15 14.98
C VAL A 198 -40.32 4.26 15.96
N LYS A 199 -40.76 4.18 17.23
CA LYS A 199 -40.09 3.37 18.27
C LYS A 199 -40.14 1.88 17.95
N VAL A 200 -41.29 1.37 17.51
CA VAL A 200 -41.45 -0.04 17.10
C VAL A 200 -40.53 -0.36 15.94
N THR A 201 -40.46 0.51 14.93
CA THR A 201 -39.65 0.27 13.73
C THR A 201 -38.14 0.34 14.04
N GLU A 202 -37.69 1.22 14.94
CA GLU A 202 -36.30 1.27 15.40
C GLU A 202 -35.89 0.01 16.18
N LEU A 203 -36.77 -0.48 17.07
CA LEU A 203 -36.56 -1.72 17.80
C LEU A 203 -36.50 -2.93 16.87
N VAL A 204 -37.38 -2.98 15.88
CA VAL A 204 -37.39 -4.04 14.86
C VAL A 204 -36.12 -4.00 14.01
N ALA A 205 -35.69 -2.82 13.55
CA ALA A 205 -34.46 -2.67 12.79
C ALA A 205 -33.23 -3.15 13.58
N SER A 206 -33.16 -2.84 14.87
CA SER A 206 -32.07 -3.30 15.76
C SER A 206 -32.04 -4.83 15.90
N ARG A 207 -33.22 -5.47 15.93
CA ARG A 207 -33.36 -6.93 15.99
C ARG A 207 -33.11 -7.62 14.66
N LEU A 208 -33.48 -7.00 13.54
CA LEU A 208 -33.12 -7.51 12.21
C LEU A 208 -31.60 -7.45 12.00
N ALA A 209 -30.94 -6.42 12.52
CA ALA A 209 -29.49 -6.33 12.51
C ALA A 209 -28.84 -7.47 13.33
N SER A 210 -29.43 -7.91 14.45
CA SER A 210 -28.88 -9.04 15.23
C SER A 210 -29.06 -10.40 14.53
N ILE A 211 -30.04 -10.53 13.63
CA ILE A 211 -30.24 -11.72 12.77
C ILE A 211 -29.39 -11.65 11.47
N GLN A 212 -28.49 -10.67 11.34
CA GLN A 212 -27.69 -10.43 10.13
C GLN A 212 -28.52 -10.03 8.89
N ARG A 213 -29.78 -9.62 9.06
CA ARG A 213 -30.65 -9.06 7.99
C ARG A 213 -30.46 -7.54 7.88
N HIS A 214 -29.23 -7.14 7.59
CA HIS A 214 -28.79 -5.76 7.60
C HIS A 214 -29.42 -4.88 6.50
N THR A 215 -29.72 -5.44 5.32
CA THR A 215 -30.34 -4.68 4.22
C THR A 215 -31.75 -4.23 4.55
N LEU A 216 -32.56 -5.13 5.12
CA LEU A 216 -33.93 -4.84 5.52
C LEU A 216 -33.96 -3.90 6.73
N ALA A 217 -33.06 -4.09 7.69
CA ALA A 217 -32.90 -3.16 8.81
C ALA A 217 -32.59 -1.73 8.32
N GLY A 218 -31.69 -1.58 7.33
CA GLY A 218 -31.38 -0.29 6.71
C GLY A 218 -32.58 0.33 5.99
N GLU A 219 -33.31 -0.45 5.19
CA GLU A 219 -34.51 0.02 4.47
C GLU A 219 -35.63 0.49 5.42
N LEU A 220 -35.86 -0.23 6.52
CA LEU A 220 -36.79 0.21 7.56
C LEU A 220 -36.35 1.52 8.23
N LEU A 221 -35.07 1.67 8.55
CA LEU A 221 -34.55 2.90 9.15
C LEU A 221 -34.64 4.11 8.22
N LEU A 222 -34.52 3.90 6.90
CA LEU A 222 -34.79 4.95 5.90
C LEU A 222 -36.25 5.37 5.88
N SER A 223 -37.19 4.45 6.08
CA SER A 223 -38.63 4.79 6.12
C SER A 223 -39.00 5.72 7.29
N ILE A 224 -38.17 5.78 8.33
CA ILE A 224 -38.31 6.66 9.50
C ILE A 224 -37.40 7.90 9.43
N ASP A 225 -36.76 8.16 8.28
CA ASP A 225 -35.82 9.27 8.11
C ASP A 225 -34.60 9.24 9.08
N LYS A 226 -34.22 8.03 9.55
CA LYS A 226 -33.01 7.82 10.37
C LYS A 226 -31.82 7.43 9.50
N ILE A 227 -31.39 8.38 8.65
CA ILE A 227 -30.38 8.17 7.60
C ILE A 227 -29.05 7.64 8.15
N HIS A 228 -28.51 8.25 9.21
CA HIS A 228 -27.23 7.79 9.81
C HIS A 228 -27.29 6.33 10.29
N LYS A 229 -28.34 5.94 11.02
CA LYS A 229 -28.51 4.56 11.51
C LYS A 229 -28.73 3.57 10.37
N ALA A 230 -29.42 3.99 9.32
CA ALA A 230 -29.58 3.17 8.12
C ALA A 230 -28.25 2.91 7.41
N ILE A 231 -27.40 3.94 7.29
CA ILE A 231 -26.05 3.81 6.74
C ILE A 231 -25.20 2.87 7.59
N ASP A 232 -25.22 3.01 8.92
CA ASP A 232 -24.49 2.10 9.82
C ASP A 232 -24.97 0.64 9.66
N ALA A 233 -26.28 0.43 9.47
CA ALA A 233 -26.83 -0.90 9.19
C ALA A 233 -26.34 -1.46 7.84
N PHE A 234 -26.31 -0.66 6.77
CA PHE A 234 -25.77 -1.10 5.48
C PHE A 234 -24.26 -1.37 5.53
N ILE A 235 -23.50 -0.59 6.30
CA ILE A 235 -22.07 -0.80 6.55
C ILE A 235 -21.84 -2.14 7.26
N ALA A 236 -22.61 -2.42 8.32
CA ALA A 236 -22.55 -3.70 9.04
C ALA A 236 -22.89 -4.90 8.15
N GLY A 237 -23.79 -4.72 7.18
CA GLY A 237 -24.15 -5.73 6.17
C GLY A 237 -23.22 -5.82 4.96
N GLU A 238 -22.07 -5.14 4.97
CA GLU A 238 -21.11 -5.04 3.86
C GLU A 238 -21.71 -4.53 2.53
N ASN A 239 -22.86 -3.86 2.57
CA ASN A 239 -23.53 -3.32 1.39
C ASN A 239 -23.11 -1.86 1.13
N TRP A 240 -21.83 -1.69 0.82
CA TRP A 240 -21.20 -0.41 0.49
C TRP A 240 -21.86 0.38 -0.64
N PRO A 241 -22.30 -0.21 -1.77
CA PRO A 241 -22.91 0.56 -2.85
C PRO A 241 -24.24 1.17 -2.43
N LYS A 242 -25.09 0.44 -1.68
CA LYS A 242 -26.32 1.01 -1.10
C LYS A 242 -26.00 2.11 -0.10
N ALA A 243 -25.05 1.89 0.81
CA ALA A 243 -24.64 2.90 1.81
C ALA A 243 -24.15 4.20 1.16
N LYS A 244 -23.31 4.12 0.11
CA LYS A 244 -22.80 5.29 -0.62
C LYS A 244 -23.91 6.00 -1.40
N CYS A 245 -24.79 5.26 -2.05
CA CYS A 245 -25.94 5.83 -2.76
C CYS A 245 -26.85 6.61 -1.79
N VAL A 246 -27.22 5.99 -0.67
CA VAL A 246 -28.05 6.63 0.37
C VAL A 246 -27.39 7.88 0.92
N ALA A 247 -26.09 7.84 1.22
CA ALA A 247 -25.36 9.03 1.69
C ALA A 247 -25.37 10.14 0.63
N ARG A 248 -25.12 9.84 -0.64
CA ARG A 248 -25.07 10.84 -1.70
C ARG A 248 -26.44 11.50 -1.97
N GLU A 249 -27.51 10.71 -1.98
CA GLU A 249 -28.85 11.20 -2.35
C GLU A 249 -29.56 11.90 -1.17
N LEU A 250 -29.39 11.44 0.06
CA LEU A 250 -30.14 11.94 1.22
C LEU A 250 -29.32 12.89 2.12
N GLU A 251 -28.05 12.59 2.38
CA GLU A 251 -27.21 13.42 3.25
C GLU A 251 -25.72 13.41 2.82
N PRO A 252 -25.32 14.28 1.87
CA PRO A 252 -23.97 14.28 1.28
C PRO A 252 -22.83 14.46 2.30
N ARG A 253 -23.11 15.02 3.48
CA ARG A 253 -22.14 15.15 4.57
C ARG A 253 -21.67 13.80 5.12
N LEU A 254 -22.52 12.77 5.03
CA LEU A 254 -22.19 11.42 5.50
C LEU A 254 -21.38 10.61 4.47
N GLU A 255 -21.18 11.10 3.25
CA GLU A 255 -20.37 10.39 2.25
C GLU A 255 -18.92 10.17 2.73
N ALA A 256 -18.31 11.20 3.34
CA ALA A 256 -16.98 11.11 3.92
C ALA A 256 -16.90 10.06 5.07
N TYR A 257 -17.99 9.90 5.82
CA TYR A 257 -18.08 8.90 6.89
C TYR A 257 -18.14 7.48 6.32
N VAL A 258 -18.97 7.24 5.30
CA VAL A 258 -19.05 5.94 4.61
C VAL A 258 -17.72 5.57 3.98
N GLU A 259 -17.05 6.53 3.33
CA GLU A 259 -15.74 6.30 2.72
C GLU A 259 -14.66 5.97 3.75
N ALA A 260 -14.65 6.65 4.91
CA ALA A 260 -13.73 6.33 6.00
C ALA A 260 -13.94 4.90 6.53
N LYS A 261 -15.20 4.51 6.76
CA LYS A 261 -15.56 3.17 7.22
C LYS A 261 -15.25 2.08 6.18
N TYR A 262 -15.43 2.38 4.90
CA TYR A 262 -15.07 1.47 3.82
C TYR A 262 -13.55 1.23 3.77
N LYS A 263 -12.74 2.29 3.92
CA LYS A 263 -11.29 2.18 4.00
C LYS A 263 -10.84 1.34 5.20
N GLU A 264 -11.43 1.54 6.37
CA GLU A 264 -11.14 0.72 7.57
C GLU A 264 -11.46 -0.77 7.31
N ALA A 265 -12.62 -1.07 6.71
CA ALA A 265 -13.01 -2.44 6.39
C ALA A 265 -12.07 -3.10 5.36
N LEU A 266 -11.65 -2.36 4.33
CA LEU A 266 -10.69 -2.84 3.34
C LEU A 266 -9.30 -3.09 3.94
N LYS A 267 -8.86 -2.24 4.89
CA LYS A 267 -7.61 -2.45 5.64
C LYS A 267 -7.65 -3.75 6.45
N ILE A 268 -8.77 -4.03 7.13
CA ILE A 268 -8.95 -5.26 7.91
C ILE A 268 -8.98 -6.49 7.00
N LYS A 269 -9.61 -6.40 5.83
CA LYS A 269 -9.65 -7.51 4.84
C LYS A 269 -8.34 -7.69 4.07
N GLY A 270 -7.43 -6.71 4.10
CA GLY A 270 -6.12 -6.76 3.44
C GLY A 270 -6.17 -6.68 1.90
N GLN A 271 -7.29 -6.24 1.32
CA GLN A 271 -7.47 -6.15 -0.14
C GLN A 271 -6.93 -4.82 -0.69
N ALA A 272 -5.65 -4.84 -1.11
CA ALA A 272 -4.93 -3.63 -1.52
C ALA A 272 -5.31 -3.12 -2.91
N ASP A 273 -5.56 -4.04 -3.83
CA ASP A 273 -5.84 -3.72 -5.22
C ASP A 273 -7.19 -2.98 -5.38
N THR A 274 -8.20 -3.39 -4.61
CA THR A 274 -9.51 -2.70 -4.58
C THR A 274 -9.47 -1.37 -3.84
N LEU A 275 -8.53 -1.21 -2.90
CA LEU A 275 -8.32 0.06 -2.23
C LEU A 275 -7.58 1.05 -3.14
N ALA A 276 -6.67 0.57 -3.99
CA ALA A 276 -5.89 1.42 -4.90
C ALA A 276 -6.78 2.17 -5.91
N SER A 277 -7.91 1.57 -6.33
CA SER A 277 -8.86 2.22 -7.24
C SER A 277 -9.67 3.34 -6.59
N VAL A 278 -9.83 3.31 -5.26
CA VAL A 278 -10.61 4.30 -4.50
C VAL A 278 -9.70 5.36 -3.88
N ASP A 279 -8.61 4.94 -3.26
CA ASP A 279 -7.60 5.80 -2.65
C ASP A 279 -6.21 5.17 -2.72
N ILE A 280 -5.45 5.64 -3.71
CA ILE A 280 -4.07 5.21 -3.96
C ILE A 280 -3.20 5.37 -2.70
N ASN A 281 -3.34 6.47 -1.94
CA ASN A 281 -2.46 6.69 -0.78
C ASN A 281 -2.73 5.66 0.32
N SER A 282 -4.01 5.39 0.61
CA SER A 282 -4.38 4.38 1.61
C SER A 282 -3.93 2.97 1.17
N ALA A 283 -3.97 2.66 -0.12
CA ALA A 283 -3.48 1.39 -0.65
C ALA A 283 -1.96 1.25 -0.54
N LEU A 284 -1.21 2.32 -0.82
CA LEU A 284 0.25 2.36 -0.68
C LEU A 284 0.68 2.25 0.79
N ASP A 285 0.00 2.96 1.70
CA ASP A 285 0.23 2.84 3.15
C ASP A 285 -0.01 1.39 3.60
N MET A 286 -1.05 0.72 3.07
CA MET A 286 -1.30 -0.69 3.40
C MET A 286 -0.25 -1.62 2.80
N TYR A 287 0.25 -1.37 1.58
CA TYR A 287 1.37 -2.15 1.02
C TYR A 287 2.64 -1.99 1.86
N ALA A 288 2.90 -0.79 2.36
CA ALA A 288 4.01 -0.48 3.26
C ALA A 288 3.87 -1.22 4.60
N GLU A 289 2.69 -1.22 5.21
CA GLU A 289 2.40 -1.95 6.46
C GLU A 289 2.53 -3.48 6.29
N GLN A 290 2.12 -4.02 5.14
CA GLN A 290 2.28 -5.45 4.82
C GLN A 290 3.73 -5.84 4.45
N GLY A 291 4.66 -4.89 4.40
CA GLY A 291 6.05 -5.12 3.98
C GLY A 291 6.24 -5.42 2.49
N LYS A 292 5.20 -5.22 1.67
CA LYS A 292 5.22 -5.44 0.21
C LYS A 292 5.81 -4.23 -0.52
N TRP A 293 7.06 -3.89 -0.19
CA TRP A 293 7.73 -2.67 -0.66
C TRP A 293 7.95 -2.63 -2.17
N GLU A 294 8.26 -3.76 -2.79
CA GLU A 294 8.48 -3.83 -4.25
C GLU A 294 7.22 -3.44 -5.04
N LYS A 295 6.06 -3.98 -4.64
CA LYS A 295 4.77 -3.62 -5.24
C LYS A 295 4.43 -2.15 -4.96
N CYS A 296 4.62 -1.70 -3.73
CA CYS A 296 4.42 -0.30 -3.35
C CYS A 296 5.23 0.65 -4.25
N LEU A 297 6.54 0.47 -4.33
CA LEU A 297 7.41 1.32 -5.14
C LEU A 297 7.13 1.20 -6.65
N SER A 298 6.83 0.00 -7.15
CA SER A 298 6.45 -0.20 -8.55
C SER A 298 5.18 0.56 -8.91
N THR A 299 4.16 0.56 -8.05
CA THR A 299 2.92 1.30 -8.30
C THR A 299 3.14 2.81 -8.26
N VAL A 300 3.96 3.33 -7.35
CA VAL A 300 4.30 4.77 -7.32
C VAL A 300 5.15 5.17 -8.53
N GLU A 301 6.07 4.31 -8.95
CA GLU A 301 6.90 4.53 -10.14
C GLU A 301 6.05 4.55 -11.42
N GLN A 302 5.06 3.66 -11.52
CA GLN A 302 4.09 3.68 -12.61
C GLN A 302 3.31 5.00 -12.65
N LEU A 303 2.78 5.46 -11.52
CA LEU A 303 2.06 6.75 -11.43
C LEU A 303 2.94 7.94 -11.81
N LEU A 304 4.21 7.93 -11.40
CA LEU A 304 5.16 8.96 -11.80
C LEU A 304 5.43 8.95 -13.30
N ASN A 305 5.52 7.76 -13.91
CA ASN A 305 5.71 7.62 -15.35
C ASN A 305 4.47 8.07 -16.14
N GLU A 306 3.27 7.74 -15.69
CA GLU A 306 2.00 8.23 -16.25
C GLU A 306 1.91 9.78 -16.15
N ALA A 307 2.30 10.36 -15.02
CA ALA A 307 2.39 11.81 -14.86
C ALA A 307 3.41 12.46 -15.82
N LYS A 308 4.57 11.83 -16.03
CA LYS A 308 5.56 12.31 -17.03
C LYS A 308 5.04 12.21 -18.47
N GLN A 309 4.33 11.13 -18.81
CA GLN A 309 3.76 10.93 -20.14
C GLN A 309 2.67 11.95 -20.46
N THR A 310 1.76 12.21 -19.51
CA THR A 310 0.72 13.24 -19.65
C THR A 310 1.30 14.66 -19.80
N ALA A 311 2.44 14.93 -19.15
CA ALA A 311 3.17 16.19 -19.32
C ALA A 311 3.80 16.33 -20.72
N ASN A 312 4.38 15.25 -21.27
CA ASN A 312 5.03 15.27 -22.59
C ASN A 312 4.02 15.27 -23.77
N GLY A 313 2.82 14.71 -23.59
CA GLY A 313 1.77 14.66 -24.62
C GLY A 313 1.16 16.02 -25.01
N HIS A 314 1.36 17.07 -24.21
CA HIS A 314 0.83 18.42 -24.47
C HIS A 314 1.72 19.29 -25.38
N SER A 315 2.87 18.80 -25.85
CA SER A 315 3.79 19.59 -26.70
C SER A 315 3.43 19.64 -28.19
N MET A 316 2.34 18.99 -28.64
CA MET A 316 2.01 18.87 -30.08
C MET A 316 0.73 19.58 -30.56
N LYS A 317 0.04 20.37 -29.73
CA LYS A 317 -1.04 21.26 -30.20
C LYS A 317 -0.96 22.61 -29.51
N GLY A 318 -0.49 23.62 -30.24
CA GLY A 318 -0.37 25.00 -29.76
C GLY A 318 -1.72 25.69 -29.57
N ASN A 319 -1.89 26.40 -28.45
CA ASN A 319 -2.15 27.84 -28.38
C ASN A 319 -2.34 28.26 -26.92
N GLY A 320 -1.68 29.36 -26.52
CA GLY A 320 -2.12 30.33 -25.51
C GLY A 320 -2.60 29.86 -24.14
N ASN A 321 -1.68 29.95 -23.16
CA ASN A 321 -1.87 30.36 -21.76
C ASN A 321 -2.43 29.37 -20.71
N ASN A 322 -1.60 29.17 -19.67
CA ASN A 322 -1.89 28.70 -18.30
C ASN A 322 -2.10 27.20 -17.98
N THR A 323 -1.57 26.25 -18.77
CA THR A 323 -1.60 24.81 -18.41
C THR A 323 -0.23 24.17 -18.10
N ASN A 324 0.89 24.78 -18.48
CA ASN A 324 2.24 24.22 -18.28
C ASN A 324 2.74 24.21 -16.82
N THR A 325 2.15 25.05 -15.94
CA THR A 325 2.49 25.08 -14.51
C THR A 325 1.83 23.94 -13.73
N LEU A 326 0.65 23.49 -14.15
CA LEU A 326 -0.11 22.44 -13.47
C LEU A 326 0.44 21.04 -13.76
N SER A 327 0.93 20.77 -14.98
CA SER A 327 1.58 19.51 -15.35
C SER A 327 2.90 19.30 -14.61
N SER A 328 3.72 20.35 -14.51
CA SER A 328 4.96 20.36 -13.71
C SER A 328 4.68 20.19 -12.21
N SER A 329 3.59 20.78 -11.70
CA SER A 329 3.15 20.63 -10.32
C SER A 329 2.72 19.20 -10.01
N ASN A 330 2.04 18.51 -10.93
CA ASN A 330 1.61 17.13 -10.71
C ASN A 330 2.79 16.14 -10.70
N VAL A 331 3.74 16.28 -11.65
CA VAL A 331 4.96 15.47 -11.65
C VAL A 331 5.77 15.68 -10.37
N LEU A 332 5.85 16.91 -9.87
CA LEU A 332 6.52 17.21 -8.61
C LEU A 332 5.82 16.54 -7.41
N LYS A 333 4.48 16.53 -7.38
CA LYS A 333 3.69 15.85 -6.32
C LYS A 333 3.93 14.34 -6.33
N GLU A 334 3.90 13.70 -7.50
CA GLU A 334 4.16 12.27 -7.63
C GLU A 334 5.63 11.93 -7.29
N TYR A 335 6.56 12.81 -7.65
CA TYR A 335 7.97 12.67 -7.25
C TYR A 335 8.15 12.78 -5.73
N GLN A 336 7.48 13.73 -5.07
CA GLN A 336 7.45 13.84 -3.61
C GLN A 336 6.83 12.59 -2.97
N ARG A 337 5.76 12.05 -3.56
CA ARG A 337 5.11 10.82 -3.09
C ARG A 337 6.07 9.63 -3.16
N LEU A 338 6.78 9.44 -4.27
CA LEU A 338 7.80 8.41 -4.41
C LEU A 338 8.82 8.47 -3.27
N HIS A 339 9.37 9.66 -3.03
CA HIS A 339 10.40 9.84 -2.02
C HIS A 339 9.89 9.74 -0.58
N LYS A 340 8.60 9.99 -0.33
CA LYS A 340 7.96 9.66 0.95
C LYS A 340 8.04 8.16 1.21
N TYR A 341 7.64 7.31 0.26
CA TYR A 341 7.65 5.85 0.44
C TYR A 341 9.05 5.26 0.41
N VAL A 342 9.97 5.80 -0.41
CA VAL A 342 11.39 5.43 -0.38
C VAL A 342 12.00 5.70 0.99
N ALA A 343 11.68 6.85 1.60
CA ALA A 343 12.16 7.18 2.95
C ALA A 343 11.60 6.24 4.02
N VAL A 344 10.32 5.89 3.96
CA VAL A 344 9.72 4.91 4.88
C VAL A 344 10.35 3.53 4.71
N TYR A 345 10.56 3.08 3.46
CA TYR A 345 11.21 1.80 3.20
C TYR A 345 12.65 1.77 3.71
N ALA A 346 13.44 2.82 3.42
CA ALA A 346 14.79 2.97 3.92
C ALA A 346 14.83 2.97 5.45
N ALA A 347 13.89 3.65 6.12
CA ALA A 347 13.80 3.66 7.57
C ALA A 347 13.54 2.27 8.15
N ASN A 348 12.71 1.44 7.50
CA ASN A 348 12.51 0.05 7.90
C ASN A 348 13.75 -0.80 7.66
N LEU A 349 14.42 -0.68 6.51
CA LEU A 349 15.67 -1.40 6.25
C LEU A 349 16.76 -1.06 7.28
N ILE A 350 16.84 0.20 7.71
CA ILE A 350 17.78 0.63 8.76
C ILE A 350 17.42 0.02 10.12
N LYS A 351 16.11 -0.07 10.46
CA LYS A 351 15.66 -0.76 11.68
C LYS A 351 16.04 -2.24 11.67
N ASP A 352 15.97 -2.89 10.51
CA ASP A 352 16.34 -4.29 10.31
C ASP A 352 17.87 -4.50 10.20
N SER A 353 18.68 -3.48 10.50
CA SER A 353 20.15 -3.50 10.36
C SER A 353 20.67 -3.74 8.92
N ARG A 354 19.82 -3.60 7.91
CA ARG A 354 20.14 -3.75 6.48
C ARG A 354 20.50 -2.40 5.85
N VAL A 355 21.51 -1.73 6.41
CA VAL A 355 21.90 -0.37 6.01
C VAL A 355 22.41 -0.32 4.56
N TYR A 356 23.11 -1.35 4.09
CA TYR A 356 23.61 -1.44 2.72
C TYR A 356 22.47 -1.44 1.68
N ASP A 357 21.37 -2.14 1.96
CA ASP A 357 20.22 -2.16 1.05
C ASP A 357 19.51 -0.82 1.00
N ALA A 358 19.41 -0.12 2.14
CA ALA A 358 18.90 1.25 2.19
C ALA A 358 19.77 2.21 1.37
N MET A 359 21.09 2.03 1.40
CA MET A 359 22.02 2.79 0.56
C MET A 359 21.77 2.52 -0.93
N LEU A 360 21.66 1.26 -1.36
CA LEU A 360 21.36 0.90 -2.75
C LEU A 360 20.01 1.46 -3.23
N LEU A 361 19.02 1.53 -2.34
CA LEU A 361 17.72 2.13 -2.64
C LEU A 361 17.87 3.61 -3.06
N TYR A 362 18.65 4.39 -2.31
CA TYR A 362 18.92 5.80 -2.63
C TYR A 362 19.82 5.98 -3.85
N LYS A 363 20.71 5.02 -4.15
CA LYS A 363 21.43 4.99 -5.44
C LYS A 363 20.46 4.86 -6.62
N LYS A 364 19.41 4.04 -6.48
CA LYS A 364 18.42 3.78 -7.53
C LYS A 364 17.48 4.97 -7.76
N TYR A 365 16.92 5.53 -6.67
CA TYR A 365 15.88 6.56 -6.76
C TYR A 365 16.38 8.00 -6.66
N GLY A 366 17.66 8.20 -6.32
CA GLY A 366 18.29 9.51 -6.11
C GLY A 366 18.09 10.06 -4.70
N THR A 367 18.81 11.13 -4.38
CA THR A 367 18.89 11.69 -3.02
C THR A 367 18.37 13.13 -2.94
N PRO A 368 17.04 13.31 -2.91
CA PRO A 368 16.47 14.65 -2.79
C PRO A 368 16.81 15.28 -1.43
N ALA A 369 16.99 16.60 -1.44
CA ALA A 369 17.35 17.40 -0.28
C ALA A 369 16.15 17.74 0.63
N TYR A 370 15.31 16.74 0.96
CA TYR A 370 14.19 16.92 1.87
C TYR A 370 14.67 16.90 3.33
N LYS A 371 14.29 17.92 4.11
CA LYS A 371 14.69 18.07 5.53
C LYS A 371 14.34 16.84 6.38
N GLN A 372 13.20 16.21 6.11
CA GLN A 372 12.74 15.00 6.80
C GLN A 372 13.68 13.79 6.59
N ASN A 373 14.38 13.74 5.46
CA ASN A 373 15.23 12.61 5.07
C ASN A 373 16.68 12.74 5.57
N PHE A 374 17.08 13.90 6.10
CA PHE A 374 18.47 14.13 6.53
C PHE A 374 18.94 13.14 7.61
N ASN A 375 18.05 12.75 8.51
CA ASN A 375 18.36 11.75 9.54
C ASN A 375 18.61 10.36 8.93
N ILE A 376 17.95 10.03 7.81
CA ILE A 376 18.15 8.77 7.09
C ILE A 376 19.55 8.74 6.46
N TYR A 377 19.96 9.81 5.77
CA TYR A 377 21.31 9.91 5.19
C TYR A 377 22.40 9.85 6.26
N LYS A 378 22.20 10.50 7.41
CA LYS A 378 23.11 10.41 8.56
C LYS A 378 23.21 8.99 9.11
N ARG A 379 22.07 8.31 9.29
CA ARG A 379 22.01 6.91 9.76
C ARG A 379 22.69 5.96 8.77
N ILE A 380 22.51 6.15 7.47
CA ILE A 380 23.19 5.34 6.44
C ILE A 380 24.70 5.52 6.54
N PHE A 381 25.18 6.77 6.58
CA PHE A 381 26.60 7.05 6.74
C PHE A 381 27.16 6.44 8.03
N GLN A 382 26.52 6.66 9.17
CA GLN A 382 26.96 6.11 10.47
C GLN A 382 26.95 4.58 10.48
N GLY A 383 25.94 3.94 9.89
CA GLY A 383 25.85 2.49 9.81
C GLY A 383 26.96 1.88 8.97
N ILE A 384 27.27 2.48 7.80
CA ILE A 384 28.38 2.03 6.96
C ILE A 384 29.73 2.32 7.62
N THR A 385 29.93 3.50 8.20
CA THR A 385 31.22 3.84 8.83
C THR A 385 31.49 3.05 10.11
N SER A 386 30.45 2.56 10.78
CA SER A 386 30.59 1.68 11.96
C SER A 386 30.76 0.21 11.61
N GLN A 387 30.48 -0.19 10.37
CA GLN A 387 30.60 -1.58 9.94
C GLN A 387 32.06 -2.05 9.92
N ARG A 388 32.30 -3.26 10.45
CA ARG A 388 33.58 -3.96 10.38
C ARG A 388 33.81 -4.60 9.01
N GLY A 389 35.06 -4.80 8.64
CA GLY A 389 35.43 -5.45 7.37
C GLY A 389 35.48 -4.52 6.16
N LEU A 390 35.18 -3.23 6.32
CA LEU A 390 35.26 -2.23 5.25
C LEU A 390 36.64 -1.55 5.12
N TYR A 391 37.71 -2.20 5.60
CA TYR A 391 39.07 -1.67 5.53
C TYR A 391 39.80 -2.07 4.24
N GLY A 392 39.56 -3.28 3.71
CA GLY A 392 40.31 -3.84 2.57
C GLY A 392 39.89 -3.32 1.19
N SER A 393 40.53 -3.85 0.13
CA SER A 393 40.22 -3.53 -1.27
C SER A 393 38.75 -3.78 -1.64
N ASP A 394 38.19 -4.86 -1.11
CA ASP A 394 36.84 -5.35 -1.42
C ASP A 394 35.74 -4.40 -0.91
N ALA A 395 36.10 -3.46 -0.03
CA ALA A 395 35.20 -2.44 0.49
C ALA A 395 34.92 -1.31 -0.50
N TYR A 396 35.70 -1.21 -1.59
CA TYR A 396 35.60 -0.11 -2.54
C TYR A 396 34.18 0.12 -3.10
N PRO A 397 33.42 -0.90 -3.56
CA PRO A 397 32.08 -0.69 -4.10
C PRO A 397 31.08 -0.06 -3.11
N THR A 398 31.26 -0.37 -1.81
CA THR A 398 30.45 0.19 -0.73
C THR A 398 30.79 1.67 -0.53
N TRP A 399 32.09 2.00 -0.45
CA TRP A 399 32.55 3.37 -0.26
C TRP A 399 32.26 4.27 -1.47
N SER A 400 32.46 3.78 -2.70
CA SER A 400 32.14 4.53 -3.92
C SER A 400 30.64 4.79 -4.03
N THR A 401 29.80 3.80 -3.70
CA THR A 401 28.35 4.00 -3.69
C THR A 401 27.91 5.03 -2.65
N LEU A 402 28.43 4.96 -1.41
CA LEU A 402 28.11 5.97 -0.38
C LEU A 402 28.58 7.37 -0.81
N ARG A 403 29.75 7.46 -1.46
CA ARG A 403 30.31 8.71 -1.96
C ARG A 403 29.41 9.30 -3.04
N ASP A 404 28.95 8.50 -3.98
CA ASP A 404 28.12 8.96 -5.10
C ASP A 404 26.74 9.44 -4.60
N ILE A 405 26.13 8.75 -3.64
CA ILE A 405 24.88 9.15 -2.96
C ILE A 405 25.06 10.49 -2.23
N LEU A 406 26.14 10.64 -1.45
CA LEU A 406 26.42 11.89 -0.75
C LEU A 406 26.78 13.03 -1.71
N PHE A 407 27.35 12.72 -2.87
CA PHE A 407 27.65 13.69 -3.91
C PHE A 407 26.37 14.20 -4.57
N ASP A 408 25.46 13.32 -4.97
CA ASP A 408 24.12 13.67 -5.47
C ASP A 408 23.37 14.54 -4.44
N LEU A 409 23.38 14.15 -3.16
CA LEU A 409 22.75 14.92 -2.09
C LEU A 409 23.35 16.33 -1.98
N ASN A 410 24.68 16.45 -2.03
CA ASN A 410 25.35 17.75 -1.97
C ASN A 410 25.06 18.62 -3.21
N GLN A 411 24.86 18.02 -4.39
CA GLN A 411 24.41 18.77 -5.57
C GLN A 411 22.99 19.29 -5.38
N ASN A 412 22.08 18.45 -4.89
CA ASN A 412 20.69 18.83 -4.62
C ASN A 412 20.62 19.92 -3.54
N LEU A 413 21.44 19.81 -2.48
CA LEU A 413 21.57 20.86 -1.44
C LEU A 413 22.08 22.19 -2.00
N LYS A 414 22.98 22.17 -2.99
CA LYS A 414 23.46 23.39 -3.64
C LYS A 414 22.38 24.09 -4.48
N GLN A 415 21.37 23.36 -4.96
CA GLN A 415 20.25 23.91 -5.70
C GLN A 415 19.18 24.50 -4.76
N THR A 416 18.94 23.88 -3.59
CA THR A 416 17.89 24.27 -2.62
C THR A 416 18.38 25.18 -1.48
N LYS A 417 19.46 25.95 -1.71
CA LYS A 417 20.23 26.66 -0.64
C LYS A 417 19.45 27.60 0.29
N SER A 418 18.28 28.12 -0.11
CA SER A 418 17.57 29.17 0.64
C SER A 418 16.98 28.70 1.97
N ASP A 419 16.66 27.41 2.10
CA ASP A 419 15.80 26.94 3.20
C ASP A 419 16.54 26.12 4.26
N ILE A 420 17.83 25.85 4.08
CA ILE A 420 18.58 24.84 4.86
C ILE A 420 19.72 25.51 5.64
N GLN A 421 19.86 25.13 6.92
CA GLN A 421 20.92 25.63 7.80
C GLN A 421 22.32 25.33 7.22
N PRO A 422 23.24 26.31 7.22
CA PRO A 422 24.57 26.14 6.65
C PRO A 422 25.41 25.07 7.37
N GLU A 423 25.14 24.82 8.65
CA GLU A 423 25.79 23.77 9.44
C GLU A 423 25.50 22.37 8.88
N ILE A 424 24.26 22.13 8.42
CA ILE A 424 23.84 20.86 7.82
C ILE A 424 24.54 20.66 6.48
N ILE A 425 24.65 21.72 5.67
CA ILE A 425 25.36 21.67 4.38
C ILE A 425 26.84 21.35 4.60
N LYS A 426 27.49 22.01 5.56
CA LYS A 426 28.88 21.73 5.94
C LYS A 426 29.05 20.30 6.44
N LEU A 427 28.10 19.78 7.22
CA LEU A 427 28.13 18.41 7.73
C LEU A 427 28.10 17.40 6.57
N PHE A 428 27.18 17.54 5.61
CA PHE A 428 27.11 16.63 4.46
C PHE A 428 28.31 16.77 3.51
N ASP A 429 28.91 17.95 3.37
CA ASP A 429 30.16 18.12 2.61
C ASP A 429 31.34 17.43 3.30
N ARG A 430 31.40 17.48 4.65
CA ARG A 430 32.38 16.72 5.44
C ARG A 430 32.18 15.21 5.34
N MET A 431 30.94 14.73 5.40
CA MET A 431 30.62 13.30 5.22
C MET A 431 31.04 12.80 3.83
N LEU A 432 30.80 13.61 2.78
CA LEU A 432 31.25 13.31 1.42
C LEU A 432 32.78 13.21 1.34
N LEU A 433 33.50 14.18 1.94
CA LEU A 433 34.96 14.18 1.97
C LEU A 433 35.54 12.95 2.67
N VAL A 434 35.01 12.60 3.84
CA VAL A 434 35.42 11.41 4.58
C VAL A 434 35.18 10.14 3.78
N THR A 435 34.00 10.03 3.15
CA THR A 435 33.66 8.87 2.32
C THR A 435 34.58 8.78 1.10
N HIS A 436 34.93 9.91 0.49
CA HIS A 436 35.92 9.98 -0.57
C HIS A 436 37.29 9.46 -0.11
N TYR A 437 37.75 9.85 1.08
CA TYR A 437 39.00 9.35 1.66
C TYR A 437 38.98 7.83 1.88
N TYR A 438 37.89 7.26 2.39
CA TYR A 438 37.76 5.80 2.47
C TYR A 438 37.74 5.12 1.09
N ALA A 439 37.07 5.72 0.10
CA ALA A 439 37.01 5.20 -1.26
C ALA A 439 38.39 5.19 -1.94
N ILE A 440 39.14 6.29 -1.88
CA ILE A 440 40.50 6.35 -2.45
C ILE A 440 41.46 5.43 -1.72
N ARG A 441 41.35 5.30 -0.39
CA ARG A 441 42.13 4.35 0.40
C ARG A 441 41.91 2.92 -0.06
N SER A 442 40.65 2.51 -0.19
CA SER A 442 40.28 1.16 -0.65
C SER A 442 40.71 0.91 -2.10
N ALA A 443 40.61 1.91 -2.97
CA ALA A 443 41.08 1.82 -4.36
C ALA A 443 42.61 1.66 -4.44
N LEU A 444 43.36 2.37 -3.60
CA LEU A 444 44.81 2.23 -3.57
C LEU A 444 45.24 0.86 -3.06
N LEU A 445 44.53 0.31 -2.06
CA LEU A 445 44.79 -1.02 -1.53
C LEU A 445 44.57 -2.16 -2.54
N SER A 446 43.78 -1.96 -3.61
CA SER A 446 43.65 -2.96 -4.68
C SER A 446 44.87 -3.03 -5.60
N THR A 447 45.84 -2.11 -5.44
CA THR A 447 47.01 -1.98 -6.28
C THR A 447 48.22 -2.74 -5.71
N GLN A 448 49.02 -3.39 -6.56
CA GLN A 448 50.26 -4.09 -6.17
C GLN A 448 51.49 -3.16 -5.95
N GLN A 449 51.33 -1.84 -6.09
CA GLN A 449 52.42 -0.87 -5.98
C GLN A 449 52.63 -0.38 -4.54
N ASP A 450 53.76 0.27 -4.29
CA ASP A 450 54.06 0.88 -2.99
C ASP A 450 53.22 2.15 -2.77
N VAL A 451 52.03 1.95 -2.24
CA VAL A 451 51.05 3.01 -1.91
C VAL A 451 50.92 3.23 -0.41
N LYS A 452 51.69 2.50 0.41
CA LYS A 452 51.51 2.43 1.86
C LYS A 452 51.54 3.82 2.48
N GLU A 453 52.52 4.65 2.11
CA GLU A 453 52.65 6.00 2.64
C GLU A 453 51.39 6.86 2.41
N ILE A 454 50.81 6.82 1.21
CA ILE A 454 49.59 7.56 0.86
C ILE A 454 48.39 7.03 1.65
N VAL A 455 48.25 5.71 1.75
CA VAL A 455 47.19 5.04 2.53
C VAL A 455 47.25 5.44 4.00
N THR A 456 48.42 5.39 4.62
CA THR A 456 48.61 5.78 6.02
C THR A 456 48.34 7.26 6.24
N GLN A 457 48.78 8.14 5.31
CA GLN A 457 48.43 9.56 5.38
C GLN A 457 46.91 9.78 5.36
N ILE A 458 46.17 9.03 4.53
CA ILE A 458 44.70 9.09 4.51
C ILE A 458 44.13 8.69 5.88
N SER A 459 44.56 7.56 6.44
CA SER A 459 44.09 7.07 7.74
C SER A 459 44.37 8.05 8.87
N VAL A 460 45.56 8.66 8.90
CA VAL A 460 45.90 9.72 9.86
C VAL A 460 45.02 10.96 9.67
N SER A 461 44.70 11.32 8.42
CA SER A 461 43.86 12.47 8.12
C SER A 461 42.40 12.30 8.57
N LEU A 462 41.91 11.06 8.60
CA LEU A 462 40.56 10.69 9.04
C LEU A 462 40.36 10.91 10.55
N LEU A 463 41.42 10.91 11.36
CA LEU A 463 41.36 11.19 12.81
C LEU A 463 40.71 12.56 13.12
N ARG A 464 40.85 13.53 12.22
CA ARG A 464 40.24 14.87 12.36
C ARG A 464 38.71 14.86 12.26
N HIS A 465 38.14 13.76 11.81
CA HIS A 465 36.70 13.57 11.63
C HIS A 465 36.12 12.58 12.64
N SER A 466 36.80 12.37 13.78
CA SER A 466 36.37 11.52 14.90
C SER A 466 35.11 12.01 15.62
N ASP A 467 34.62 13.21 15.29
CA ASP A 467 33.31 13.72 15.74
C ASP A 467 32.14 13.10 14.97
N ILE A 468 32.36 12.68 13.72
CA ILE A 468 31.34 12.06 12.85
C ILE A 468 31.63 10.57 12.56
N LEU A 469 32.84 10.12 12.82
CA LEU A 469 33.29 8.73 12.70
C LEU A 469 33.45 8.10 14.08
N PRO A 470 33.29 6.77 14.23
CA PRO A 470 33.63 6.08 15.47
C PRO A 470 35.11 6.32 15.82
N ALA A 471 35.36 6.95 16.98
CA ALA A 471 36.69 7.38 17.37
C ALA A 471 37.64 6.18 17.59
N ASP A 472 37.17 5.16 18.28
CA ASP A 472 37.90 3.90 18.49
C ASP A 472 38.37 3.28 17.17
N LYS A 473 37.49 3.24 16.15
CA LYS A 473 37.82 2.77 14.81
C LYS A 473 38.94 3.57 14.15
N VAL A 474 38.80 4.89 14.07
CA VAL A 474 39.76 5.72 13.32
C VAL A 474 41.14 5.74 13.97
N PHE A 475 41.20 5.75 15.31
CA PHE A 475 42.46 5.67 16.06
C PHE A 475 43.13 4.30 15.90
N TYR A 476 42.35 3.22 15.94
CA TYR A 476 42.85 1.87 15.65
C TYR A 476 43.41 1.77 14.23
N GLU A 477 42.64 2.15 13.21
CA GLU A 477 43.05 2.06 11.80
C GLU A 477 44.31 2.88 11.53
N ALA A 478 44.35 4.15 11.97
CA ALA A 478 45.52 5.02 11.78
C ALA A 478 46.75 4.48 12.52
N GLY A 479 46.58 3.96 13.74
CA GLY A 479 47.66 3.39 14.53
C GLY A 479 48.28 2.15 13.90
N ILE A 480 47.45 1.22 13.42
CA ILE A 480 47.91 0.02 12.70
C ILE A 480 48.63 0.39 11.40
N ASP A 481 48.09 1.34 10.64
CA ASP A 481 48.70 1.79 9.38
C ASP A 481 50.06 2.46 9.61
N CYS A 482 50.18 3.29 10.65
CA CYS A 482 51.48 3.87 11.05
C CYS A 482 52.48 2.78 11.47
N ARG A 483 52.03 1.76 12.21
CA ARG A 483 52.88 0.65 12.66
C ARG A 483 53.42 -0.16 11.48
N GLN A 484 52.62 -0.38 10.43
CA GLN A 484 53.05 -1.15 9.25
C GLN A 484 54.15 -0.46 8.42
N ILE A 485 54.21 0.87 8.43
CA ILE A 485 55.26 1.66 7.75
C ILE A 485 56.47 1.90 8.65
N GLY A 486 56.35 1.65 9.95
CA GLY A 486 57.39 1.93 10.94
C GLY A 486 57.35 3.36 11.49
N TRP A 487 56.22 4.07 11.35
CA TRP A 487 55.99 5.35 12.01
C TRP A 487 55.63 5.14 13.48
N ASN A 488 56.56 4.56 14.23
CA ASN A 488 56.32 4.02 15.57
C ASN A 488 55.82 5.08 16.57
N ASN A 489 56.38 6.30 16.55
CA ASN A 489 55.96 7.38 17.45
C ASN A 489 54.48 7.74 17.26
N MET A 490 54.03 7.88 16.01
CA MET A 490 52.63 8.16 15.70
C MET A 490 51.74 6.95 16.02
N ALA A 491 52.18 5.74 15.67
CA ALA A 491 51.46 4.52 15.98
C ALA A 491 51.24 4.37 17.50
N PHE A 492 52.26 4.63 18.31
CA PHE A 492 52.19 4.58 19.76
C PHE A 492 51.15 5.57 20.31
N VAL A 493 51.22 6.84 19.91
CA VAL A 493 50.28 7.87 20.39
C VAL A 493 48.83 7.54 20.00
N PHE A 494 48.59 7.07 18.78
CA PHE A 494 47.25 6.74 18.32
C PHE A 494 46.68 5.48 18.95
N LEU A 495 47.47 4.42 19.05
CA LEU A 495 47.04 3.17 19.66
C LEU A 495 46.85 3.30 21.17
N ASN A 496 47.67 4.11 21.85
CA ASN A 496 47.45 4.41 23.26
C ASN A 496 46.14 5.17 23.48
N ARG A 497 45.88 6.21 22.65
CA ARG A 497 44.58 6.90 22.67
C ARG A 497 43.41 5.97 22.38
N TYR A 498 43.58 5.00 21.49
CA TYR A 498 42.56 3.98 21.23
C TYR A 498 42.28 3.13 22.48
N LEU A 499 43.31 2.72 23.24
CA LEU A 499 43.11 1.99 24.49
C LEU A 499 42.32 2.82 25.51
N ASP A 500 42.68 4.09 25.69
CA ASP A 500 41.92 5.01 26.56
C ASP A 500 40.44 5.11 26.14
N LEU A 501 40.18 5.17 24.83
CA LEU A 501 38.83 5.24 24.28
C LEU A 501 38.05 3.95 24.51
N VAL A 502 38.69 2.79 24.36
CA VAL A 502 38.04 1.50 24.63
C VAL A 502 37.71 1.36 26.11
N GLU A 503 38.64 1.69 27.00
CA GLU A 503 38.39 1.69 28.45
C GLU A 503 37.23 2.61 28.83
N ALA A 504 37.19 3.82 28.26
CA ALA A 504 36.08 4.75 28.46
C ALA A 504 34.74 4.27 27.85
N ILE A 505 34.75 3.34 26.90
CA ILE A 505 33.53 2.72 26.35
C ILE A 505 33.07 1.54 27.22
N GLU A 506 34.00 0.77 27.79
CA GLU A 506 33.71 -0.40 28.63
C GLU A 506 33.26 -0.02 30.06
N ASP A 507 33.74 1.09 30.62
CA ASP A 507 33.39 1.59 31.96
C ASP A 507 32.69 2.96 31.91
N PRO A 508 31.40 3.01 31.55
CA PRO A 508 30.66 4.28 31.44
C PRO A 508 30.44 4.97 32.80
N ASP A 509 30.40 4.23 33.90
CA ASP A 509 30.07 4.75 35.23
C ASP A 509 31.26 5.50 35.88
N ASN A 510 32.50 5.15 35.52
CA ASN A 510 33.71 5.79 36.01
C ASN A 510 34.11 7.04 35.18
N SER A 511 33.46 7.24 34.02
CA SER A 511 33.62 8.40 33.13
C SER A 511 32.59 9.52 33.40
N SER A 512 32.15 9.68 34.65
CA SER A 512 31.25 10.77 35.04
C SER A 512 31.98 12.11 34.99
N ASN A 513 31.90 12.78 33.84
CA ASN A 513 31.56 14.21 33.75
C ASN A 513 31.39 14.62 32.29
N THR A 514 30.20 15.11 31.98
CA THR A 514 29.76 15.71 30.71
C THR A 514 29.53 14.73 29.58
N LEU A 515 28.26 14.43 29.29
CA LEU A 515 27.61 14.79 28.02
C LEU A 515 26.16 14.30 28.04
N ASP A 516 25.29 15.25 28.38
CA ASP A 516 23.87 15.24 28.12
C ASP A 516 23.61 15.05 26.62
N SER A 517 23.26 13.84 26.21
CA SER A 517 22.72 13.50 24.89
C SER A 517 22.02 12.15 24.98
N SER A 518 20.83 12.17 25.55
CA SER A 518 19.80 11.15 25.36
C SER A 518 19.54 10.92 23.87
N ASP A 519 20.30 10.00 23.23
CA ASP A 519 19.92 9.31 21.98
C ASP A 519 20.96 8.32 21.39
N PHE A 520 22.10 8.05 22.03
CA PHE A 520 23.13 7.19 21.42
C PHE A 520 23.02 5.71 21.81
N GLN A 521 22.84 4.90 20.77
CA GLN A 521 22.84 3.45 20.72
C GLN A 521 24.01 2.82 21.49
N VAL A 522 23.77 1.61 22.01
CA VAL A 522 24.76 0.72 22.64
C VAL A 522 26.08 0.77 21.86
N LYS A 523 27.13 1.37 22.44
CA LYS A 523 28.46 1.50 21.82
C LYS A 523 29.12 0.12 21.77
N HIS A 524 28.92 -0.63 20.69
CA HIS A 524 29.71 -1.83 20.41
C HIS A 524 31.12 -1.41 19.98
N LEU A 525 32.15 -1.96 20.63
CA LEU A 525 33.55 -1.71 20.28
C LEU A 525 33.83 -2.08 18.82
N TYR A 526 34.70 -1.33 18.16
CA TYR A 526 35.15 -1.59 16.78
C TYR A 526 36.12 -2.78 16.64
N THR A 527 36.83 -3.16 17.70
CA THR A 527 37.89 -4.19 17.66
C THR A 527 37.49 -5.46 18.42
N THR A 528 38.03 -6.61 18.00
CA THR A 528 37.82 -7.87 18.73
C THR A 528 38.71 -7.92 19.96
N HIS A 529 38.35 -8.73 20.95
CA HIS A 529 39.19 -8.94 22.13
C HIS A 529 40.63 -9.36 21.76
N LYS A 530 40.81 -10.15 20.70
CA LYS A 530 42.14 -10.57 20.23
C LYS A 530 42.97 -9.40 19.69
N GLU A 531 42.35 -8.53 18.89
CA GLU A 531 43.02 -7.34 18.35
C GLU A 531 43.32 -6.34 19.45
N HIS A 532 42.40 -6.17 20.41
CA HIS A 532 42.60 -5.30 21.55
C HIS A 532 43.78 -5.75 22.42
N GLU A 533 43.85 -7.03 22.79
CA GLU A 533 44.98 -7.59 23.54
C GLU A 533 46.29 -7.47 22.78
N SER A 534 46.30 -7.74 21.46
CA SER A 534 47.51 -7.58 20.65
C SER A 534 48.05 -6.14 20.65
N ILE A 535 47.16 -5.14 20.72
CA ILE A 535 47.58 -3.75 20.86
C ILE A 535 48.09 -3.47 22.27
N ARG A 536 47.39 -3.94 23.30
CA ARG A 536 47.81 -3.79 24.70
C ARG A 536 49.21 -4.36 24.91
N GLU A 537 49.47 -5.58 24.45
CA GLU A 537 50.79 -6.22 24.50
C GLU A 537 51.87 -5.40 23.78
N TRP A 538 51.56 -4.87 22.60
CA TRP A 538 52.51 -4.05 21.84
C TRP A 538 52.83 -2.72 22.51
N ILE A 539 51.81 -2.03 23.05
CA ILE A 539 52.00 -0.77 23.80
C ILE A 539 52.84 -1.02 25.06
N LEU A 540 52.59 -2.10 25.79
CA LEU A 540 53.41 -2.49 26.95
C LEU A 540 54.85 -2.75 26.53
N ALA A 541 55.07 -3.50 25.45
CA ALA A 541 56.42 -3.80 24.95
C ALA A 541 57.22 -2.54 24.57
N ILE A 542 56.59 -1.57 23.90
CA ILE A 542 57.23 -0.30 23.55
C ILE A 542 57.42 0.59 24.79
N SER A 543 56.49 0.60 25.72
CA SER A 543 56.59 1.42 26.94
C SER A 543 57.75 1.00 27.84
N MET A 544 58.18 -0.26 27.76
CA MET A 544 59.36 -0.77 28.47
C MET A 544 60.68 -0.33 27.81
N ASP A 545 60.66 0.16 26.56
CA ASP A 545 61.85 0.70 25.90
C ASP A 545 62.10 2.15 26.33
N HIS A 546 63.02 2.33 27.29
CA HIS A 546 63.41 3.64 27.80
C HIS A 546 64.02 4.60 26.75
N LYS A 547 64.33 4.13 25.54
CA LYS A 547 64.85 4.95 24.43
C LYS A 547 63.76 5.47 23.50
N PHE A 548 62.50 5.08 23.69
CA PHE A 548 61.42 5.44 22.79
C PHE A 548 60.93 6.87 23.05
N ASP A 549 61.00 7.73 22.04
CA ASP A 549 60.52 9.10 22.12
C ASP A 549 59.04 9.19 21.72
N GLN A 550 58.19 9.61 22.66
CA GLN A 550 56.73 9.67 22.50
C GLN A 550 56.27 11.00 21.86
N THR A 551 57.07 11.56 20.95
CA THR A 551 56.77 12.86 20.33
C THR A 551 56.12 12.68 18.96
N LEU A 552 55.06 13.47 18.73
CA LEU A 552 54.47 13.58 17.40
C LEU A 552 55.37 14.44 16.50
N PRO A 553 55.61 14.02 15.24
CA PRO A 553 56.45 14.76 14.31
C PRO A 553 55.83 16.13 13.98
N LYS A 554 56.69 17.14 13.85
CA LYS A 554 56.31 18.51 13.51
C LYS A 554 56.72 18.84 12.08
N ASP A 555 55.91 19.65 11.42
CA ASP A 555 56.18 20.19 10.09
C ASP A 555 57.08 21.45 10.15
N GLU A 556 57.31 22.05 8.98
CA GLU A 556 58.09 23.29 8.82
C GLU A 556 57.48 24.48 9.58
N ARG A 557 56.20 24.43 9.97
CA ARG A 557 55.53 25.46 10.77
C ARG A 557 55.71 25.22 12.27
N GLY A 558 56.36 24.11 12.67
CA GLY A 558 56.50 23.69 14.05
C GLY A 558 55.23 23.09 14.65
N VAL A 559 54.26 22.71 13.82
CA VAL A 559 52.97 22.15 14.22
C VAL A 559 52.91 20.68 13.81
N TYR A 560 52.05 19.87 14.42
CA TYR A 560 51.87 18.47 14.02
C TYR A 560 51.63 18.31 12.50
N ILE A 561 52.33 17.37 11.85
CA ILE A 561 52.37 17.24 10.37
C ILE A 561 51.02 17.12 9.66
N ALA A 562 50.00 16.56 10.33
CA ALA A 562 48.66 16.40 9.74
C ALA A 562 47.67 17.52 10.15
N SER A 563 48.14 18.53 10.91
CA SER A 563 47.32 19.67 11.31
C SER A 563 47.10 20.63 10.14
N LEU A 564 45.84 21.00 9.88
CA LEU A 564 45.52 22.02 8.88
C LEU A 564 45.75 23.43 9.43
N ASN A 565 45.52 23.62 10.72
CA ASN A 565 45.58 24.93 11.37
C ASN A 565 46.95 25.13 12.01
N SER A 566 47.54 26.29 11.78
CA SER A 566 48.73 26.73 12.52
C SER A 566 48.33 27.77 13.57
N PRO A 567 48.34 27.44 14.87
CA PRO A 567 47.95 28.39 15.92
C PRO A 567 48.89 29.59 15.99
N ASN A 568 50.16 29.42 15.61
CA ASN A 568 51.18 30.47 15.69
C ASN A 568 51.02 31.55 14.61
N ILE A 569 50.45 31.21 13.45
CA ILE A 569 50.37 32.10 12.28
C ILE A 569 48.90 32.50 11.99
N GLY A 570 47.92 31.79 12.54
CA GLY A 570 46.50 32.02 12.30
C GLY A 570 46.02 31.61 10.89
N LEU A 571 46.90 31.04 10.06
CA LEU A 571 46.56 30.51 8.74
C LEU A 571 46.09 29.04 8.80
N SER A 572 45.07 28.74 8.01
CA SER A 572 44.59 27.39 7.74
C SER A 572 45.05 26.93 6.36
N SER A 573 45.78 25.83 6.30
CA SER A 573 46.14 25.18 5.04
C SER A 573 44.95 24.40 4.47
N LEU A 574 44.87 24.30 3.14
CA LEU A 574 43.88 23.45 2.47
C LEU A 574 44.27 21.97 2.62
N PRO A 575 43.30 21.07 2.86
CA PRO A 575 43.56 19.63 2.87
C PRO A 575 43.75 19.11 1.45
N CYS A 576 44.72 18.21 1.28
CA CYS A 576 44.92 17.47 0.05
C CYS A 576 43.72 16.56 -0.26
N ILE A 577 43.17 16.61 -1.47
CA ILE A 577 42.04 15.76 -1.86
C ILE A 577 42.39 14.27 -1.90
N ILE A 578 43.68 13.93 -2.12
CA ILE A 578 44.13 12.52 -2.12
C ILE A 578 44.38 12.04 -0.70
N THR A 579 45.17 12.77 0.09
CA THR A 579 45.71 12.28 1.37
C THR A 579 45.16 12.96 2.61
N GLY A 580 44.44 14.08 2.45
CA GLY A 580 43.98 14.91 3.55
C GLY A 580 45.08 15.66 4.32
N TYR A 581 46.35 15.53 3.94
CA TYR A 581 47.44 16.28 4.58
C TYR A 581 47.42 17.77 4.19
N PRO A 582 47.94 18.67 5.04
CA PRO A 582 48.00 20.10 4.74
C PRO A 582 48.90 20.37 3.51
N ILE A 583 48.41 21.19 2.60
CA ILE A 583 49.20 21.66 1.46
C ILE A 583 50.05 22.85 1.91
N LEU A 584 51.35 22.63 2.03
CA LEU A 584 52.33 23.65 2.43
C LEU A 584 53.07 24.26 1.22
N ARG A 585 53.50 23.40 0.28
CA ARG A 585 54.25 23.77 -0.93
C ARG A 585 53.70 22.99 -2.12
N ASN A 586 53.89 23.54 -3.33
CA ASN A 586 53.60 22.86 -4.61
C ASN A 586 52.21 22.22 -4.65
N GLY A 587 51.18 23.02 -4.35
CA GLY A 587 49.79 22.60 -4.44
C GLY A 587 49.24 22.75 -5.87
N ILE A 588 48.46 21.77 -6.30
CA ILE A 588 47.60 21.85 -7.49
C ILE A 588 46.21 22.27 -7.00
N ILE A 589 45.59 23.24 -7.66
CA ILE A 589 44.22 23.69 -7.36
C ILE A 589 43.30 23.15 -8.45
N PHE A 590 42.07 22.80 -8.10
CA PHE A 590 41.04 22.35 -9.02
C PHE A 590 39.97 23.43 -9.17
N GLU A 591 39.71 23.87 -10.39
CA GLU A 591 38.69 24.89 -10.70
C GLU A 591 37.44 24.24 -11.28
N PRO A 592 36.21 24.63 -10.85
CA PRO A 592 35.86 25.84 -10.08
C PRO A 592 35.77 25.63 -8.54
N SER A 593 36.02 24.41 -8.05
CA SER A 593 35.74 24.06 -6.65
C SER A 593 36.71 24.67 -5.62
N LYS A 594 37.89 25.10 -6.07
CA LYS A 594 39.04 25.54 -5.25
C LYS A 594 39.56 24.48 -4.27
N ARG A 595 39.21 23.20 -4.49
CA ARG A 595 39.86 22.07 -3.79
C ARG A 595 41.28 21.92 -4.32
N ALA A 596 42.16 21.27 -3.56
CA ALA A 596 43.57 21.20 -3.92
C ALA A 596 44.21 19.85 -3.58
N ALA A 597 45.31 19.53 -4.23
CA ALA A 597 46.12 18.34 -4.00
C ALA A 597 47.61 18.69 -3.87
N ILE A 598 48.35 17.88 -3.12
CA ILE A 598 49.82 17.94 -3.13
C ILE A 598 50.30 17.38 -4.47
N GLN A 599 51.11 18.14 -5.22
CA GLN A 599 51.54 17.78 -6.57
C GLN A 599 52.25 16.43 -6.64
N THR A 600 53.11 16.12 -5.66
CA THR A 600 53.83 14.83 -5.60
C THR A 600 52.87 13.66 -5.44
N ASN A 601 51.89 13.77 -4.53
CA ASN A 601 50.89 12.73 -4.30
C ASN A 601 49.95 12.57 -5.50
N TRP A 602 49.56 13.68 -6.15
CA TRP A 602 48.77 13.65 -7.39
C TRP A 602 49.51 12.97 -8.53
N ASN A 603 50.80 13.28 -8.74
CA ASN A 603 51.61 12.64 -9.76
C ASN A 603 51.82 11.15 -9.48
N LYS A 604 52.08 10.77 -8.22
CA LYS A 604 52.15 9.35 -7.79
C LYS A 604 50.83 8.64 -8.08
N PHE A 605 49.69 9.24 -7.73
CA PHE A 605 48.36 8.69 -8.00
C PHE A 605 48.10 8.49 -9.50
N LEU A 606 48.42 9.48 -10.34
CA LEU A 606 48.30 9.36 -11.79
C LEU A 606 49.23 8.29 -12.38
N TYR A 607 50.43 8.12 -11.82
CA TYR A 607 51.34 7.05 -12.22
C TYR A 607 50.75 5.67 -11.92
N ILE A 608 50.19 5.48 -10.72
CA ILE A 608 49.51 4.23 -10.31
C ILE A 608 48.39 3.86 -11.28
N ILE A 609 47.55 4.83 -11.65
CA ILE A 609 46.46 4.63 -12.61
C ILE A 609 46.99 4.18 -13.97
N LYS A 610 48.07 4.82 -14.47
CA LYS A 610 48.68 4.48 -15.76
C LYS A 610 49.25 3.07 -15.79
N MET A 611 49.82 2.61 -14.68
CA MET A 611 50.51 1.32 -14.60
C MET A 611 49.54 0.14 -14.39
N ASN A 612 48.59 0.25 -13.46
CA ASN A 612 47.75 -0.89 -13.07
C ASN A 612 46.37 -0.92 -13.74
N LYS A 613 45.89 0.23 -14.26
CA LYS A 613 44.57 0.39 -14.89
C LYS A 613 43.42 -0.26 -14.09
N THR A 614 43.50 -0.24 -12.76
CA THR A 614 42.41 -0.75 -11.92
C THR A 614 41.17 0.11 -12.09
N PHE A 615 40.01 -0.52 -12.19
CA PHE A 615 38.72 0.16 -12.39
C PHE A 615 38.45 1.15 -11.25
N GLU A 616 38.80 0.78 -10.03
CA GLU A 616 38.58 1.55 -8.81
C GLU A 616 39.35 2.88 -8.82
N CYS A 617 40.64 2.84 -9.19
CA CYS A 617 41.48 4.05 -9.25
C CYS A 617 41.06 4.97 -10.40
N LEU A 618 40.64 4.40 -11.54
CA LEU A 618 40.08 5.17 -12.66
C LEU A 618 38.79 5.89 -12.25
N ASN A 619 37.86 5.19 -11.61
CA ASN A 619 36.63 5.78 -11.13
C ASN A 619 36.87 6.86 -10.05
N VAL A 620 37.86 6.70 -9.17
CA VAL A 620 38.25 7.77 -8.23
C VAL A 620 38.75 9.00 -8.97
N LYS A 621 39.58 8.83 -10.01
CA LYS A 621 40.06 9.96 -10.81
C LYS A 621 38.91 10.69 -11.49
N GLU A 622 38.03 9.97 -12.16
CA GLU A 622 36.84 10.54 -12.81
C GLU A 622 35.95 11.29 -11.81
N PHE A 623 35.75 10.73 -10.63
CA PHE A 623 35.01 11.39 -9.57
C PHE A 623 35.69 12.67 -9.09
N ILE A 624 37.02 12.68 -8.91
CA ILE A 624 37.75 13.91 -8.52
C ILE A 624 37.58 14.99 -9.60
N GLU A 625 37.68 14.63 -10.88
CA GLU A 625 37.48 15.55 -11.99
C GLU A 625 36.03 16.08 -12.02
N GLN A 626 35.03 15.23 -11.75
CA GLN A 626 33.62 15.63 -11.68
C GLN A 626 33.32 16.51 -10.46
N TRP A 627 33.89 16.20 -9.30
CA TRP A 627 33.61 16.89 -8.04
C TRP A 627 34.38 18.20 -7.90
N CYS A 628 35.67 18.17 -8.27
CA CYS A 628 36.60 19.27 -8.06
C CYS A 628 36.81 20.14 -9.31
N GLY A 629 36.65 19.54 -10.50
CA GLY A 629 36.95 20.16 -11.78
C GLY A 629 38.34 19.80 -12.31
N THR A 630 38.90 20.63 -13.19
CA THR A 630 40.19 20.32 -13.84
C THR A 630 41.38 20.82 -13.01
N PRO A 631 42.48 20.04 -12.94
CA PRO A 631 43.68 20.47 -12.22
C PRO A 631 44.37 21.60 -12.98
N THR A 632 44.53 22.75 -12.31
CA THR A 632 45.36 23.85 -12.78
C THR A 632 46.75 23.73 -12.15
N TYR A 633 47.75 23.55 -13.02
CA TYR A 633 49.14 23.62 -12.60
C TYR A 633 49.53 25.09 -12.53
N ASN A 634 49.89 25.58 -11.35
CA ASN A 634 50.55 26.87 -11.23
C ASN A 634 51.85 26.78 -12.04
N LYS A 635 51.91 27.55 -13.13
CA LYS A 635 53.11 27.70 -13.96
C LYS A 635 54.19 28.45 -13.21
#